data_AF-A0A951Z3J1-F1
#
_entry.id   AF-A0A951Z3J1-F1
#
_cell.length_a   1.000
_cell.length_b   1.000
_cell.length_c   1.000
_cell.angle_alpha   90.00
_cell.angle_beta   90.00
_cell.angle_gamma   90.00
#
_symmetry.space_group_name_H-M   'P 1'
#
loop_
_entity.id
_entity.type
_entity.pdbx_description
1 polymer ?
#
loop_
_entity_poly.entity_id
_entity_poly.type
_entity_poly.pdbx_seq_one_letter_code
_entity_poly.pdbx_strand_id
1 'polypeptide(L)'
;GVGYLDDSAHDAPLVLAGGSHPVTRSFSVPAGAPAGSYDLLVSLYLDVDENGAISSTDLALALASASGVVQVGNDRIFSDGFESDP
;
A
#
# COMPACT_ATOMS: atom_id res chain seq x y z
N GLY A 1 -9.71 -13.40 -2.68
CA GLY A 1 -8.63 -12.55 -2.17
C GLY A 1 -8.67 -12.56 -0.66
N VAL A 2 -7.52 -12.33 -0.02
CA VAL A 2 -7.33 -12.24 1.44
C VAL A 2 -7.99 -11.00 2.09
N GLY A 3 -8.63 -10.16 1.28
CA GLY A 3 -9.24 -8.87 1.65
C GLY A 3 -8.55 -7.72 0.93
N TYR A 4 -9.02 -6.50 1.18
CA TYR A 4 -8.31 -5.27 0.81
C TYR A 4 -7.81 -4.58 2.08
N LEU A 5 -6.59 -4.06 2.02
CA LEU A 5 -6.02 -3.21 3.06
C LEU A 5 -5.92 -1.80 2.48
N ASP A 6 -6.50 -0.82 3.18
CA ASP A 6 -6.41 0.60 2.84
C ASP A 6 -5.58 1.33 3.90
N ASP A 7 -4.76 2.26 3.45
CA ASP A 7 -3.90 3.09 4.32
C ASP A 7 -4.01 4.56 3.95
N SER A 8 -5.25 5.06 3.98
CA SER A 8 -5.59 6.46 3.76
C SER A 8 -4.88 7.42 4.72
N ALA A 9 -4.39 6.95 5.87
CA ALA A 9 -3.59 7.75 6.80
C ALA A 9 -2.24 8.20 6.22
N HIS A 10 -1.71 7.48 5.22
CA HIS A 10 -0.48 7.85 4.51
C HIS A 10 -0.75 8.45 3.12
N ASP A 11 -2.00 8.77 2.78
CA ASP A 11 -2.28 9.56 1.59
C ASP A 11 -1.69 10.97 1.79
N ALA A 12 -1.13 11.51 0.71
CA ALA A 12 -0.46 12.81 0.76
C ALA A 12 -0.74 13.61 -0.51
N PRO A 13 -1.04 14.92 -0.39
CA PRO A 13 -1.14 15.78 -1.55
C PRO A 13 0.22 15.90 -2.23
N LEU A 14 0.22 15.99 -3.55
CA LEU A 14 1.43 16.09 -4.35
C LEU A 14 1.27 17.15 -5.43
N VAL A 15 2.30 17.99 -5.60
CA VAL A 15 2.40 18.91 -6.73
C VAL A 15 3.47 18.38 -7.67
N LEU A 16 3.05 17.95 -8.87
CA LEU A 16 3.94 17.43 -9.89
C LEU A 16 4.14 18.47 -11.00
N ALA A 17 5.39 18.82 -11.29
CA ALA A 17 5.72 19.55 -12.51
C ALA A 17 5.60 18.62 -13.73
N GLY A 18 5.60 19.17 -14.95
CA GLY A 18 5.69 18.35 -16.16
C GLY A 18 6.98 17.50 -16.18
N GLY A 19 6.86 16.21 -16.46
CA GLY A 19 7.98 15.27 -16.49
C GLY A 19 7.70 13.99 -15.70
N SER A 20 8.75 13.18 -15.50
CA SER A 20 8.70 11.96 -14.68
C SER A 20 9.26 12.24 -13.30
N HIS A 21 8.51 11.82 -12.26
CA HIS A 21 8.87 12.03 -10.87
C HIS A 21 8.76 10.70 -10.11
N PRO A 22 9.85 10.19 -9.51
CA PRO A 22 9.75 9.04 -8.62
C PRO A 22 9.02 9.46 -7.33
N VAL A 23 8.00 8.71 -6.95
CA VAL A 23 7.22 8.93 -5.73
C VAL A 23 7.33 7.70 -4.84
N THR A 24 7.60 7.90 -3.57
CA THR A 24 7.62 6.84 -2.54
C THR A 24 6.72 7.27 -1.40
N ARG A 25 5.96 6.32 -0.85
CA ARG A 25 5.15 6.51 0.36
C ARG A 25 5.24 5.26 1.23
N SER A 26 5.07 5.44 2.53
CA SER A 26 4.89 4.32 3.46
C SER A 26 3.52 3.69 3.26
N PHE A 27 3.42 2.40 3.61
CA PHE A 27 2.17 1.67 3.73
C PHE A 27 2.20 0.83 5.01
N SER A 28 1.26 1.06 5.91
CA SER A 28 1.13 0.34 7.17
C SER A 28 0.20 -0.86 7.03
N VAL A 29 0.76 -2.06 7.18
CA VAL A 29 -0.02 -3.30 7.24
C VAL A 29 -0.57 -3.48 8.67
N PRO A 30 -1.90 -3.58 8.86
CA PRO A 30 -2.47 -3.83 10.18
C PRO A 30 -1.96 -5.15 10.78
N ALA A 31 -1.69 -5.19 12.09
CA ALA A 31 -1.16 -6.39 12.76
C ALA A 31 -2.09 -7.63 12.67
N GLY A 32 -3.38 -7.41 12.40
CA GLY A 32 -4.38 -8.48 12.17
C GLY A 32 -4.63 -8.81 10.70
N ALA A 33 -3.83 -8.25 9.77
CA ALA A 33 -3.97 -8.55 8.35
C ALA A 33 -3.82 -10.07 8.11
N PRO A 34 -4.78 -10.72 7.43
CA PRO A 34 -4.68 -12.14 7.13
C PRO A 34 -3.40 -12.47 6.37
N ALA A 35 -2.76 -13.59 6.71
CA ALA A 35 -1.64 -14.06 5.93
C ALA A 35 -2.04 -14.37 4.48
N GLY A 36 -1.11 -14.12 3.56
CA GLY A 36 -1.23 -14.41 2.15
C GLY A 36 -0.50 -13.40 1.27
N SER A 37 -0.72 -13.54 -0.02
CA SER A 37 -0.15 -12.67 -1.05
C SER A 37 -1.15 -11.57 -1.41
N TYR A 38 -0.67 -10.33 -1.38
CA TYR A 38 -1.43 -9.13 -1.72
C TYR A 38 -0.84 -8.49 -2.98
N ASP A 39 -1.73 -8.07 -3.88
CA ASP A 39 -1.38 -7.15 -4.94
C ASP A 39 -1.19 -5.75 -4.33
N LEU A 40 -0.19 -5.01 -4.80
CA LEU A 40 -0.01 -3.62 -4.45
C LEU A 40 -0.70 -2.74 -5.49
N LEU A 41 -1.54 -1.82 -5.03
CA LEU A 41 -2.21 -0.82 -5.84
C LEU A 41 -1.81 0.56 -5.33
N VAL A 42 -1.38 1.45 -6.23
CA VAL A 42 -1.08 2.85 -5.91
C VAL A 42 -1.77 3.72 -6.94
N SER A 43 -2.66 4.58 -6.49
CA SER A 43 -3.46 5.46 -7.34
C SER A 43 -3.14 6.92 -7.10
N LEU A 44 -3.24 7.72 -8.17
CA LEU A 44 -3.17 9.17 -8.13
C LEU A 44 -4.52 9.75 -8.53
N TYR A 45 -5.01 10.68 -7.73
CA TYR A 45 -6.25 11.42 -7.97
C TYR A 45 -5.95 12.92 -8.06
N LEU A 46 -6.73 13.62 -8.87
CA LEU A 46 -6.87 15.08 -8.78
C LEU A 46 -7.96 15.37 -7.75
N ASP A 47 -7.59 16.06 -6.68
CA ASP A 47 -8.51 16.57 -5.65
C ASP A 47 -9.39 17.67 -6.28
N VAL A 48 -10.61 17.30 -6.68
CA VAL A 48 -11.51 18.18 -7.46
C VAL A 48 -12.25 19.15 -6.56
N ASP A 49 -12.58 18.72 -5.35
CA ASP A 49 -13.32 19.53 -4.38
C ASP A 49 -12.41 20.24 -3.36
N GLU A 50 -11.09 20.09 -3.51
CA GLU A 50 -10.02 20.76 -2.76
C GLU A 50 -10.08 20.49 -1.25
N ASN A 51 -10.55 19.30 -0.86
CA ASN A 51 -10.76 18.95 0.54
C ASN A 51 -9.58 18.18 1.17
N GLY A 52 -8.59 17.79 0.36
CA GLY A 52 -7.37 17.09 0.78
C GLY A 52 -7.52 15.59 1.05
N ALA A 53 -8.70 15.01 0.81
CA ALA A 53 -8.98 13.58 0.97
C ALA A 53 -9.34 12.95 -0.38
N ILE A 54 -8.95 11.68 -0.58
CA ILE A 54 -9.33 10.92 -1.78
C ILE A 54 -10.74 10.35 -1.57
N SER A 55 -11.64 10.66 -2.48
CA SER A 55 -13.04 10.27 -2.43
C SER A 55 -13.62 9.97 -3.83
N SER A 56 -14.89 9.57 -3.88
CA SER A 56 -15.61 9.37 -5.15
C SER A 56 -15.86 10.66 -5.93
N THR A 57 -15.63 11.82 -5.33
CA THR A 57 -15.76 13.13 -6.00
C THR A 57 -14.53 13.43 -6.86
N ASP A 58 -13.40 12.78 -6.59
CA ASP A 58 -12.11 13.07 -7.21
C ASP A 58 -11.90 12.35 -8.53
N LEU A 59 -11.05 12.94 -9.38
CA LEU A 59 -10.77 12.40 -10.70
C LEU A 59 -9.55 11.46 -10.64
N ALA A 60 -9.76 10.17 -10.90
CA ALA A 60 -8.68 9.21 -11.05
C ALA A 60 -7.79 9.57 -12.25
N LEU A 61 -6.49 9.79 -12.00
CA LEU A 61 -5.51 10.13 -13.03
C LEU A 61 -4.68 8.92 -13.47
N ALA A 62 -4.26 8.09 -12.50
CA ALA A 62 -3.42 6.93 -12.77
C ALA A 62 -3.61 5.85 -11.69
N LEU A 63 -3.38 4.60 -12.09
CA LEU A 63 -3.27 3.45 -11.22
C LEU A 63 -2.04 2.64 -11.63
N ALA A 64 -1.12 2.46 -10.69
CA ALA A 64 -0.04 1.50 -10.80
C ALA A 64 -0.39 0.25 -9.98
N SER A 65 -0.09 -0.92 -10.52
CA SER A 65 -0.30 -2.19 -9.82
C SER A 65 0.91 -3.10 -9.94
N ALA A 66 1.13 -3.92 -8.91
CA ALA A 66 2.12 -4.97 -8.91
C ALA A 66 1.53 -6.22 -8.22
N SER A 67 1.44 -7.32 -8.96
CA SER A 67 0.73 -8.51 -8.49
C SER A 67 1.57 -9.35 -7.52
N GLY A 68 0.95 -9.75 -6.41
CA GLY A 68 1.52 -10.66 -5.40
C GLY A 68 2.83 -10.21 -4.75
N VAL A 69 3.11 -8.91 -4.73
CA VAL A 69 4.42 -8.38 -4.30
C VAL A 69 4.56 -8.22 -2.80
N VAL A 70 3.47 -8.13 -2.04
CA VAL A 70 3.53 -8.11 -0.57
C VAL A 70 3.05 -9.44 -0.01
N GLN A 71 3.91 -10.07 0.78
CA GLN A 71 3.67 -11.34 1.44
C GLN A 71 3.48 -11.05 2.92
N VAL A 72 2.26 -11.28 3.41
CA VAL A 72 1.96 -11.23 4.84
C VAL A 72 2.05 -12.67 5.34
N GLY A 73 3.04 -12.96 6.17
CA GLY A 73 3.18 -14.25 6.82
C GLY A 73 2.57 -14.23 8.22
N ASN A 74 2.07 -15.37 8.69
CA ASN A 74 1.71 -15.58 10.10
C ASN A 74 2.94 -15.91 10.96
N ASP A 75 4.10 -15.37 10.59
CA ASP A 75 5.32 -16.14 10.68
C ASP A 75 5.80 -16.34 12.12
N ARG A 76 5.41 -17.48 12.66
CA ARG A 76 6.05 -18.16 13.79
C ARG A 76 7.33 -18.88 13.36
N ILE A 77 7.83 -18.70 12.14
CA ILE A 77 9.07 -19.34 11.65
C ILE A 77 10.33 -18.89 12.41
N PHE A 78 10.23 -17.83 13.22
CA PHE A 78 11.26 -17.45 14.18
C PHE A 78 10.83 -17.64 15.64
N SER A 79 9.69 -18.28 15.91
CA SER A 79 9.22 -18.49 17.29
C SER A 79 9.98 -19.60 18.03
N ASP A 80 10.68 -20.47 17.28
CA ASP A 80 11.59 -21.51 17.80
C ASP A 80 13.08 -21.18 17.57
N GLY A 81 13.40 -20.11 16.84
CA GLY A 81 14.78 -19.68 16.60
C GLY A 81 15.50 -20.52 15.54
N PHE A 82 16.66 -20.04 15.07
CA PHE A 82 17.54 -20.85 14.23
C PHE A 82 18.18 -21.92 15.12
N GLU A 83 17.52 -23.06 15.33
CA GLU A 83 18.17 -24.23 15.92
C GLU A 83 19.26 -24.70 14.94
N SER A 84 20.47 -24.18 15.10
CA SER A 84 21.68 -24.89 14.73
C SER A 84 21.94 -25.92 15.81
N ASP A 85 21.34 -27.11 15.66
CA ASP A 85 21.72 -28.30 16.41
C ASP A 85 23.20 -28.68 16.10
N PRO A 86 23.88 -29.39 17.02
CA PRO A 86 25.31 -29.22 17.36
C PRO A 86 26.37 -29.69 16.35
#